data_AF-A0A8B7DUD4-F1
#
_entry.id   AF-A0A8B7DUD4-F1
#
_cell.length_a   1.000
_cell.length_b   1.000
_cell.length_c   1.000
_cell.angle_alpha   90.00
_cell.angle_beta   90.00
_cell.angle_gamma   90.00
#
_symmetry.space_group_name_H-M   'P 1'
#
loop_
_entity.id
_entity.type
_entity.pdbx_description
1 polymer ?
#
loop_
_entity_poly.entity_id
_entity_poly.type
_entity_poly.pdbx_seq_one_letter_code
_entity_poly.pdbx_strand_id
1 'polypeptide(L)'
;MVFETKNTDENVVKTRSIHKHLEEHYDEHVDSLLPNDYHRGDITSSNRLLAYSDAVMATCATFLVLPIRNLKKQTENQSLSNFIEKISGEFIIFFLGFLIILTIWENMNIRAIVIKRVDDFILTLVTFEMLVTTVLPFTLALQGHYPTEKVSVLATCVTLGVLQILDFGIILYATQSPDLLHVNLKKWDKSDLRELTLIMIFRPVVSLILLVIAGAFCLVHFGISWAFIALLIFMPTVRKFYWFIRRRLVKVEKSEKNLFLEHYSKGNISKERIEIMSDAAIAIIACILILDITVEEFPNPDKVLKSGHSLIYSLKHMTSEFLTFLATFCLVSALWYINHAVLHLVETVNSIMLYLQKIFLSFCCLTPLAGNMVLHFGIHSDSDSSIAIRFASMIVFISSTANLFIYLYGNLTGSKYFYEWASFEHYWKNKRQHIYYLAKALNIPFWSLICTLGTLGSHSASPYVLYITFLASPCSFFASKLILMNHVGKTGRNLRKTILRRKSLIKEKPVPANNENELISPIDMITTSLETRYPESYTMKNENFN
;
A
#
# COMPACT_ATOMS: atom_id res chain seq x y z
N MET A 1 -13.06 24.13 37.11
CA MET A 1 -13.46 23.09 36.14
C MET A 1 -13.29 23.52 34.67
N VAL A 2 -13.93 24.58 34.15
CA VAL A 2 -13.80 24.95 32.72
C VAL A 2 -12.40 25.48 32.31
N PHE A 3 -11.69 26.14 33.23
CA PHE A 3 -10.32 26.61 32.98
C PHE A 3 -9.25 25.51 33.09
N GLU A 4 -9.47 24.50 33.96
CA GLU A 4 -8.58 23.33 34.07
C GLU A 4 -8.67 22.42 32.85
N THR A 5 -9.86 22.24 32.28
CA THR A 5 -10.05 21.46 31.04
C THR A 5 -9.38 22.13 29.85
N LYS A 6 -9.40 23.46 29.77
CA LYS A 6 -8.77 24.20 28.66
C LYS A 6 -7.24 24.18 28.70
N ASN A 7 -6.66 24.37 29.89
CA ASN A 7 -5.20 24.25 30.11
C ASN A 7 -4.69 22.81 29.92
N THR A 8 -5.52 21.80 30.20
CA THR A 8 -5.15 20.41 29.98
C THR A 8 -5.20 20.01 28.51
N ASP A 9 -6.13 20.55 27.73
CA ASP A 9 -6.19 20.33 26.28
C ASP A 9 -5.04 21.01 25.53
N GLU A 10 -4.69 22.26 25.87
CA GLU A 10 -3.57 22.98 25.23
C GLU A 10 -2.22 22.30 25.49
N ASN A 11 -1.98 21.84 26.72
CA ASN A 11 -0.76 21.10 27.04
C ASN A 11 -0.70 19.76 26.31
N VAL A 12 -1.82 19.04 26.15
CA VAL A 12 -1.87 17.77 25.40
C VAL A 12 -1.60 17.99 23.91
N VAL A 13 -2.15 19.06 23.32
CA VAL A 13 -1.88 19.42 21.92
C VAL A 13 -0.39 19.75 21.73
N LYS A 14 0.21 20.51 22.66
CA LYS A 14 1.63 20.87 22.62
C LYS A 14 2.56 19.67 22.80
N THR A 15 2.24 18.73 23.70
CA THR A 15 3.04 17.50 23.86
C THR A 15 2.91 16.59 22.64
N ARG A 16 1.73 16.53 22.02
CA ARG A 16 1.50 15.75 20.79
C ARG A 16 2.29 16.32 19.60
N SER A 17 2.37 17.65 19.46
CA SER A 17 3.15 18.28 18.40
C SER A 17 4.67 18.08 18.60
N ILE A 18 5.17 18.14 19.83
CA ILE A 18 6.57 17.86 20.16
C ILE A 18 6.94 16.42 19.83
N HIS A 19 6.11 15.45 20.26
CA HIS A 19 6.38 14.04 19.97
C HIS A 19 6.33 13.74 18.46
N LYS A 20 5.41 14.37 17.73
CA LYS A 20 5.34 14.25 16.27
C LYS A 20 6.59 14.82 15.58
N HIS A 21 7.01 16.02 15.98
CA HIS A 21 8.24 16.63 15.46
C HIS A 21 9.46 15.76 15.75
N LEU A 22 9.52 15.12 16.91
CA LEU A 22 10.59 14.19 17.27
C LEU A 22 10.57 12.93 16.39
N GLU A 23 9.41 12.40 16.03
CA GLU A 23 9.30 11.23 15.15
C GLU A 23 9.68 11.56 13.70
N GLU A 24 9.31 12.74 13.19
CA GLU A 24 9.65 13.20 11.83
C GLU A 24 11.14 13.55 11.70
N HIS A 25 11.72 14.18 12.71
CA HIS A 25 13.12 14.63 12.73
C HIS A 25 13.98 13.79 13.68
N TYR A 26 13.70 12.50 13.80
CA TYR A 26 14.32 11.64 14.81
C TYR A 26 15.84 11.55 14.66
N ASP A 27 16.32 11.26 13.44
CA ASP A 27 17.76 11.13 13.17
C ASP A 27 18.49 12.46 13.34
N GLU A 28 17.90 13.57 12.87
CA GLU A 28 18.43 14.92 13.08
C GLU A 28 18.50 15.29 14.56
N HIS A 29 17.48 14.92 15.34
CA HIS A 29 17.45 15.15 16.78
C HIS A 29 18.55 14.37 17.49
N VAL A 30 18.74 13.10 17.16
CA VAL A 30 19.82 12.30 17.77
C VAL A 30 21.20 12.80 17.33
N ASP A 31 21.36 13.20 16.07
CA ASP A 31 22.61 13.79 15.57
C ASP A 31 22.93 15.12 16.26
N SER A 32 21.92 15.93 16.60
CA SER A 32 22.09 17.19 17.35
C SER A 32 22.56 17.00 18.79
N LEU A 33 22.32 15.82 19.37
CA LEU A 33 22.76 15.46 20.73
C LEU A 33 24.21 14.95 20.75
N LEU A 34 24.77 14.58 19.60
CA LEU A 34 26.11 14.02 19.49
C LEU A 34 27.12 15.14 19.11
N PRO A 35 28.30 15.20 19.73
CA PRO A 35 29.32 16.17 19.33
C PRO A 35 29.78 15.92 17.89
N ASN A 36 30.00 17.00 17.12
CA ASN A 36 30.33 16.95 15.68
C ASN A 36 31.58 16.10 15.35
N ASP A 37 32.52 15.98 16.29
CA ASP A 37 33.83 15.35 16.07
C ASP A 37 33.85 13.85 16.38
N TYR A 38 32.73 13.24 16.79
CA TYR A 38 32.65 11.81 17.10
C TYR A 38 32.24 10.98 15.89
N HIS A 39 32.98 9.90 15.63
CA HIS A 39 32.56 8.87 14.69
C HIS A 39 31.24 8.26 15.18
N ARG A 40 30.24 8.17 14.31
CA ARG A 40 28.86 7.77 14.67
C ARG A 40 28.68 6.27 14.95
N GLY A 41 29.77 5.57 15.28
CA GLY A 41 29.78 4.14 15.59
C GLY A 41 29.24 3.25 14.47
N ASP A 42 28.91 2.02 14.85
CA ASP A 42 28.25 0.96 14.09
C ASP A 42 26.70 1.06 14.15
N ILE A 43 26.17 1.88 15.05
CA ILE A 43 24.72 2.05 15.26
C ILE A 43 24.14 3.06 14.27
N THR A 44 23.23 2.59 13.41
CA THR A 44 22.63 3.39 12.33
C THR A 44 21.10 3.45 12.41
N SER A 45 20.47 4.26 11.58
CA SER A 45 19.00 4.38 11.54
C SER A 45 18.36 3.12 10.95
N SER A 46 17.21 2.72 11.51
CA SER A 46 16.48 1.53 11.07
C SER A 46 15.73 1.70 9.75
N ASN A 47 15.56 2.92 9.25
CA ASN A 47 14.67 3.25 8.11
C ASN A 47 14.97 2.42 6.87
N ARG A 48 16.26 2.32 6.48
CA ARG A 48 16.66 1.55 5.30
C ARG A 48 16.43 0.05 5.46
N LEU A 49 16.73 -0.50 6.65
CA LEU A 49 16.47 -1.91 6.97
C LEU A 49 14.98 -2.23 6.90
N LEU A 50 14.15 -1.33 7.43
CA LEU A 50 12.69 -1.47 7.43
C LEU A 50 12.13 -1.40 6.01
N ALA A 51 12.60 -0.47 5.17
CA ALA A 51 12.21 -0.39 3.76
C ALA A 51 12.60 -1.66 2.97
N TYR A 52 13.81 -2.18 3.20
CA TYR A 52 14.24 -3.47 2.64
C TYR A 52 13.31 -4.61 3.07
N SER A 53 12.99 -4.68 4.36
CA SER A 53 12.12 -5.72 4.90
C SER A 53 10.69 -5.61 4.36
N ASP A 54 10.16 -4.40 4.19
CA ASP A 54 8.85 -4.16 3.58
C ASP A 54 8.78 -4.72 2.15
N ALA A 55 9.82 -4.46 1.34
CA ALA A 55 9.90 -4.96 -0.03
C ALA A 55 9.97 -6.50 -0.10
N VAL A 56 10.76 -7.14 0.77
CA VAL A 56 10.83 -8.60 0.84
C VAL A 56 9.49 -9.21 1.25
N MET A 57 8.86 -8.66 2.28
CA MET A 57 7.56 -9.11 2.78
C MET A 57 6.46 -8.93 1.72
N ALA A 58 6.46 -7.82 0.99
CA ALA A 58 5.56 -7.58 -0.14
C ALA A 58 5.73 -8.61 -1.26
N THR A 59 6.99 -8.94 -1.59
CA THR A 59 7.34 -9.96 -2.59
C THR A 59 6.85 -11.34 -2.16
N CYS A 60 7.06 -11.73 -0.89
CA CYS A 60 6.58 -12.99 -0.36
C CYS A 60 5.05 -13.09 -0.39
N ALA A 61 4.35 -12.02 0.01
CA ALA A 61 2.89 -11.98 0.01
C ALA A 61 2.32 -12.10 -1.41
N THR A 62 2.89 -11.40 -2.38
CA THR A 62 2.45 -11.41 -3.78
C THR A 62 2.71 -12.74 -4.48
N PHE A 63 3.84 -13.41 -4.20
CA PHE A 63 4.17 -14.71 -4.80
C PHE A 63 3.19 -15.84 -4.47
N LEU A 64 2.39 -15.69 -3.41
CA LEU A 64 1.31 -16.63 -3.10
C LEU A 64 0.27 -16.75 -4.22
N VAL A 65 0.17 -15.78 -5.14
CA VAL A 65 -0.75 -15.86 -6.30
C VAL A 65 -0.25 -16.83 -7.37
N LEU A 66 1.05 -17.12 -7.43
CA LEU A 66 1.65 -17.89 -8.53
C LEU A 66 1.04 -19.28 -8.71
N PRO A 67 0.73 -20.07 -7.66
CA PRO A 67 0.15 -21.39 -7.83
C PRO A 67 -1.30 -21.35 -8.35
N ILE A 68 -2.06 -20.31 -8.00
CA ILE A 68 -3.49 -20.18 -8.33
C ILE A 68 -3.74 -19.48 -9.67
N ARG A 69 -2.80 -18.67 -10.18
CA ARG A 69 -2.99 -17.93 -11.44
C ARG A 69 -2.89 -18.79 -12.70
N ASN A 70 -2.27 -19.96 -12.61
CA ASN A 70 -2.04 -20.83 -13.78
C ASN A 70 -3.27 -21.70 -14.05
N LEU A 71 -4.01 -21.35 -15.09
CA LEU A 71 -5.27 -22.01 -15.47
C LEU A 71 -5.06 -23.26 -16.35
N LYS A 72 -3.81 -23.62 -16.72
CA LYS A 72 -3.49 -24.79 -17.55
C LYS A 72 -3.85 -26.15 -16.90
N LYS A 73 -4.20 -26.16 -15.61
CA LYS A 73 -4.69 -27.35 -14.89
C LYS A 73 -6.15 -27.71 -15.23
N GLN A 74 -6.88 -26.88 -15.98
CA GLN A 74 -8.26 -27.16 -16.36
C GLN A 74 -8.34 -28.29 -17.40
N THR A 75 -9.25 -29.24 -17.16
CA THR A 75 -9.53 -30.33 -18.12
C THR A 75 -10.47 -29.82 -19.21
N GLU A 76 -10.28 -30.24 -20.47
CA GLU A 76 -10.99 -29.73 -21.66
C GLU A 76 -12.54 -29.75 -21.58
N ASN A 77 -13.13 -30.59 -20.71
CA ASN A 77 -14.58 -30.72 -20.54
C ASN A 77 -15.14 -30.17 -19.21
N GLN A 78 -14.33 -29.50 -18.40
CA GLN A 78 -14.77 -28.96 -17.11
C GLN A 78 -15.21 -27.50 -17.26
N SER A 79 -16.42 -27.17 -16.82
CA SER A 79 -16.89 -25.78 -16.75
C SER A 79 -16.04 -24.94 -15.80
N LEU A 80 -15.90 -23.65 -16.09
CA LEU A 80 -15.10 -22.73 -15.27
C LEU A 80 -15.58 -22.67 -13.80
N SER A 81 -16.89 -22.77 -13.56
CA SER A 81 -17.45 -22.79 -12.20
C SER A 81 -16.95 -23.99 -11.39
N ASN A 82 -16.98 -25.18 -11.99
CA ASN A 82 -16.51 -26.41 -11.33
C ASN A 82 -14.99 -26.35 -11.10
N PHE A 83 -14.25 -25.69 -11.99
CA PHE A 83 -12.81 -25.47 -11.80
C PHE A 83 -12.54 -24.57 -10.58
N ILE A 84 -13.23 -23.43 -10.47
CA ILE A 84 -13.10 -22.51 -9.32
C ILE A 84 -13.45 -23.22 -8.01
N GLU A 85 -14.51 -24.03 -7.98
CA GLU A 85 -14.89 -24.81 -6.81
C GLU A 85 -13.79 -25.80 -6.40
N LYS A 86 -13.16 -26.45 -7.36
CA LYS A 86 -12.05 -27.38 -7.12
C LYS A 86 -10.81 -26.70 -6.53
N ILE A 87 -10.50 -25.47 -6.95
CA ILE A 87 -9.35 -24.70 -6.43
C ILE A 87 -9.68 -23.83 -5.21
N SER A 88 -10.89 -23.93 -4.66
CA SER A 88 -11.33 -23.14 -3.49
C SER A 88 -10.40 -23.29 -2.27
N GLY A 89 -9.83 -24.48 -2.06
CA GLY A 89 -8.83 -24.73 -1.03
C GLY A 89 -7.55 -23.91 -1.23
N GLU A 90 -7.05 -23.80 -2.47
CA GLU A 90 -5.87 -22.99 -2.79
C GLU A 90 -6.13 -21.49 -2.54
N PHE A 91 -7.34 -21.00 -2.82
CA PHE A 91 -7.75 -19.63 -2.48
C PHE A 91 -7.76 -19.36 -0.97
N ILE A 92 -8.29 -20.29 -0.17
CA ILE A 92 -8.30 -20.16 1.30
C ILE A 92 -6.86 -20.02 1.81
N ILE A 93 -5.95 -20.81 1.26
CA ILE A 93 -4.54 -20.83 1.64
C ILE A 93 -3.81 -19.58 1.17
N PHE A 94 -4.14 -19.07 -0.02
CA PHE A 94 -3.69 -17.76 -0.48
C PHE A 94 -4.07 -16.66 0.52
N PHE A 95 -5.35 -16.54 0.89
CA PHE A 95 -5.80 -15.49 1.82
C PHE A 95 -5.22 -15.68 3.22
N LEU A 96 -5.15 -16.91 3.74
CA LEU A 96 -4.56 -17.13 5.05
C LEU A 96 -3.06 -16.78 5.06
N GLY A 97 -2.31 -17.27 4.07
CA GLY A 97 -0.89 -17.00 3.91
C GLY A 97 -0.61 -15.51 3.79
N PHE A 98 -1.40 -14.81 2.97
CA PHE A 98 -1.29 -13.37 2.77
C PHE A 98 -1.50 -12.60 4.08
N LEU A 99 -2.55 -12.96 4.85
CA LEU A 99 -2.84 -12.35 6.14
C LEU A 99 -1.79 -12.68 7.20
N ILE A 100 -1.21 -13.88 7.19
CA ILE A 100 -0.10 -14.26 8.08
C ILE A 100 1.12 -13.39 7.80
N ILE A 101 1.53 -13.25 6.53
CA ILE A 101 2.68 -12.42 6.15
C ILE A 101 2.43 -10.95 6.56
N LEU A 102 1.25 -10.40 6.28
CA LEU A 102 0.92 -9.04 6.71
C LEU A 102 0.79 -8.89 8.23
N THR A 103 0.54 -9.96 8.96
CA THR A 103 0.56 -9.96 10.43
C THR A 103 1.98 -9.97 10.97
N ILE A 104 2.90 -10.71 10.35
CA ILE A 104 4.34 -10.63 10.66
C ILE A 104 4.85 -9.21 10.38
N TRP A 105 4.48 -8.63 9.24
CA TRP A 105 4.86 -7.26 8.87
C TRP A 105 4.28 -6.20 9.83
N GLU A 106 2.99 -6.27 10.18
CA GLU A 106 2.39 -5.36 11.19
C GLU A 106 3.17 -5.40 12.51
N ASN A 107 3.72 -6.56 12.85
CA ASN A 107 4.47 -6.75 14.06
C ASN A 107 5.88 -6.19 14.01
N MET A 108 6.58 -6.34 12.89
CA MET A 108 7.84 -5.65 12.64
C MET A 108 7.66 -4.12 12.76
N ASN A 109 6.57 -3.57 12.23
CA ASN A 109 6.25 -2.14 12.38
C ASN A 109 6.08 -1.72 13.83
N ILE A 110 5.47 -2.57 14.66
CA ILE A 110 5.22 -2.25 16.07
C ILE A 110 6.50 -2.37 16.90
N ARG A 111 7.41 -3.29 16.54
CA ARG A 111 8.76 -3.30 17.08
C ARG A 111 9.53 -2.04 16.70
N ALA A 112 9.36 -1.52 15.49
CA ALA A 112 10.03 -0.29 15.02
C ALA A 112 9.59 0.99 15.76
N ILE A 113 8.49 0.95 16.54
CA ILE A 113 8.13 2.04 17.47
C ILE A 113 9.14 2.08 18.64
N VAL A 114 9.66 0.92 19.04
CA VAL A 114 10.56 0.75 20.19
C VAL A 114 12.03 0.75 19.76
N ILE A 115 12.36 0.00 18.71
CA ILE A 115 13.71 -0.16 18.16
C ILE A 115 13.86 0.83 17.00
N LYS A 116 14.55 1.94 17.23
CA LYS A 116 14.73 3.01 16.24
C LYS A 116 16.09 2.94 15.55
N ARG A 117 17.08 2.34 16.22
CA ARG A 117 18.45 2.19 15.72
C ARG A 117 18.86 0.73 15.67
N VAL A 118 19.78 0.42 14.78
CA VAL A 118 20.23 -0.94 14.49
C VAL A 118 21.76 -1.01 14.45
N ASP A 119 22.29 -2.08 15.03
CA ASP A 119 23.68 -2.50 14.91
C ASP A 119 23.78 -3.71 13.97
N ASP A 120 25.01 -4.20 13.76
CA ASP A 120 25.27 -5.35 12.87
C ASP A 120 24.58 -6.64 13.35
N PHE A 121 24.38 -6.80 14.66
CA PHE A 121 23.74 -7.99 15.21
C PHE A 121 22.23 -8.01 14.94
N ILE A 122 21.51 -6.91 15.22
CA ILE A 122 20.09 -6.77 14.84
C ILE A 122 19.92 -6.88 13.33
N LEU A 123 20.82 -6.25 12.55
CA LEU A 123 20.81 -6.34 11.10
C LEU A 123 20.89 -7.81 10.63
N THR A 124 21.79 -8.60 11.24
CA THR A 124 21.95 -10.02 10.93
C THR A 124 20.70 -10.82 11.30
N LEU A 125 20.13 -10.60 12.49
CA LEU A 125 18.92 -11.29 12.93
C LEU A 125 17.71 -10.97 12.06
N VAL A 126 17.51 -9.70 11.69
CA VAL A 126 16.43 -9.29 10.79
C VAL A 126 16.65 -9.82 9.38
N THR A 127 17.90 -9.88 8.91
CA THR A 127 18.22 -10.51 7.61
C THR A 127 17.87 -12.00 7.62
N PHE A 128 18.13 -12.70 8.72
CA PHE A 128 17.73 -14.09 8.88
C PHE A 128 16.20 -14.25 9.04
N GLU A 129 15.51 -13.31 9.71
CA GLU A 129 14.04 -13.22 9.73
C GLU A 129 13.47 -13.09 8.29
N MET A 130 14.10 -12.26 7.46
CA MET A 130 13.74 -12.13 6.03
C MET A 130 14.00 -13.41 5.25
N LEU A 131 15.15 -14.08 5.45
CA LEU A 131 15.47 -15.35 4.82
C LEU A 131 14.41 -16.43 5.14
N VAL A 132 14.00 -16.56 6.41
CA VAL A 132 12.98 -17.54 6.78
C VAL A 132 11.61 -17.15 6.20
N THR A 133 11.32 -15.85 6.11
CA THR A 133 10.08 -15.36 5.49
C THR A 133 10.01 -15.72 4.00
N THR A 134 11.10 -15.67 3.24
CA THR A 134 11.08 -16.04 1.81
C THR A 134 10.79 -17.52 1.56
N VAL A 135 10.91 -18.38 2.58
CA VAL A 135 10.52 -19.79 2.52
C VAL A 135 9.01 -20.00 2.73
N LEU A 136 8.30 -19.04 3.33
CA LEU A 136 6.86 -19.16 3.63
C LEU A 136 5.97 -19.43 2.39
N PRO A 137 6.14 -18.72 1.25
CA PRO A 137 5.32 -18.99 0.07
C PRO A 137 5.44 -20.44 -0.39
N PHE A 138 6.63 -21.03 -0.31
CA PHE A 138 6.86 -22.43 -0.62
C PHE A 138 6.12 -23.36 0.36
N THR A 139 6.27 -23.17 1.68
CA THR A 139 5.62 -24.06 2.66
C THR A 139 4.09 -23.99 2.57
N LEU A 140 3.54 -22.79 2.34
CA LEU A 140 2.11 -22.57 2.14
C LEU A 140 1.61 -23.20 0.84
N ALA A 141 2.34 -23.05 -0.27
CA ALA A 141 1.99 -23.68 -1.54
C ALA A 141 2.04 -25.22 -1.46
N LEU A 142 3.05 -25.77 -0.78
CA LEU A 142 3.16 -27.20 -0.49
C LEU A 142 1.91 -27.68 0.26
N GLN A 143 1.47 -26.90 1.25
CA GLN A 143 0.30 -27.21 2.07
C GLN A 143 -1.02 -27.10 1.33
N GLY A 144 -1.10 -26.25 0.31
CA GLY A 144 -2.26 -26.22 -0.58
C GLY A 144 -2.37 -27.39 -1.52
N HIS A 145 -1.23 -27.89 -2.01
CA HIS A 145 -1.23 -29.06 -2.91
C HIS A 145 -1.38 -30.38 -2.15
N TYR A 146 -0.84 -30.47 -0.93
CA TYR A 146 -0.80 -31.69 -0.13
C TYR A 146 -1.35 -31.48 1.30
N PRO A 147 -2.63 -31.12 1.47
CA PRO A 147 -3.19 -30.78 2.77
C PRO A 147 -3.28 -31.97 3.75
N THR A 148 -3.34 -33.19 3.23
CA THR A 148 -3.39 -34.43 4.03
C THR A 148 -2.02 -34.90 4.48
N GLU A 149 -0.95 -34.45 3.81
CA GLU A 149 0.41 -34.88 4.11
C GLU A 149 0.95 -34.13 5.32
N LYS A 150 1.29 -34.89 6.37
CA LYS A 150 1.75 -34.35 7.67
C LYS A 150 3.00 -33.49 7.51
N VAL A 151 3.91 -33.90 6.62
CA VAL A 151 5.15 -33.17 6.33
C VAL A 151 4.85 -31.74 5.88
N SER A 152 3.76 -31.53 5.14
CA SER A 152 3.44 -30.22 4.62
C SER A 152 3.00 -29.24 5.70
N VAL A 153 2.18 -29.70 6.65
CA VAL A 153 1.74 -28.87 7.79
C VAL A 153 2.91 -28.61 8.73
N LEU A 154 3.72 -29.63 9.02
CA LEU A 154 4.89 -29.52 9.88
C LEU A 154 5.92 -28.53 9.30
N ALA A 155 6.14 -28.53 7.98
CA ALA A 155 7.03 -27.57 7.33
C ALA A 155 6.60 -26.12 7.56
N THR A 156 5.29 -25.82 7.45
CA THR A 156 4.75 -24.48 7.75
C THR A 156 4.88 -24.15 9.24
N CYS A 157 4.58 -25.09 10.14
CA CYS A 157 4.72 -24.88 11.59
C CYS A 157 6.17 -24.60 12.00
N VAL A 158 7.14 -25.35 11.46
CA VAL A 158 8.57 -25.14 11.72
C VAL A 158 9.01 -23.77 11.21
N THR A 159 8.65 -23.41 9.97
CA THR A 159 9.00 -22.11 9.39
C THR A 159 8.47 -20.95 10.23
N LEU A 160 7.19 -20.99 10.60
CA LEU A 160 6.59 -19.98 11.47
C LEU A 160 7.17 -19.98 12.88
N GLY A 161 7.55 -21.15 13.40
CA GLY A 161 8.16 -21.32 14.72
C GLY A 161 9.54 -20.68 14.79
N VAL A 162 10.37 -20.89 13.77
CA VAL A 162 11.68 -20.23 13.64
C VAL A 162 11.51 -18.71 13.61
N LEU A 163 10.51 -18.19 12.87
CA LEU A 163 10.22 -16.75 12.89
C LEU A 163 9.88 -16.24 14.30
N GLN A 164 9.13 -16.99 15.10
CA GLN A 164 8.83 -16.57 16.49
C GLN A 164 10.09 -16.58 17.38
N ILE A 165 10.99 -17.54 17.19
CA ILE A 165 12.25 -17.64 17.93
C ILE A 165 13.16 -16.45 17.60
N LEU A 166 13.23 -16.06 16.32
CA LEU A 166 13.99 -14.89 15.89
C LEU A 166 13.38 -13.60 16.43
N ASP A 167 12.06 -13.44 16.36
CA ASP A 167 11.35 -12.29 16.92
C ASP A 167 11.64 -12.15 18.42
N PHE A 168 11.61 -13.27 19.15
CA PHE A 168 11.99 -13.32 20.56
C PHE A 168 13.44 -12.89 20.81
N GLY A 169 14.39 -13.41 20.02
CA GLY A 169 15.81 -13.06 20.11
C GLY A 169 16.09 -11.57 19.83
N ILE A 170 15.45 -11.01 18.80
CA ILE A 170 15.52 -9.59 18.44
C ILE A 170 15.06 -8.71 19.61
N ILE A 171 13.91 -9.05 20.20
CA ILE A 171 13.34 -8.28 21.32
C ILE A 171 14.25 -8.33 22.55
N LEU A 172 14.76 -9.50 22.91
CA LEU A 172 15.66 -9.65 24.05
C LEU A 172 16.96 -8.87 23.88
N TYR A 173 17.61 -8.98 22.71
CA TYR A 173 18.84 -8.27 22.45
C TYR A 173 18.62 -6.75 22.43
N ALA A 174 17.60 -6.27 21.72
CA ALA A 174 17.33 -4.84 21.63
C ALA A 174 17.00 -4.20 22.98
N THR A 175 16.36 -4.94 23.89
CA THR A 175 16.04 -4.45 25.24
C THR A 175 17.22 -4.52 26.21
N GLN A 176 18.23 -5.34 25.92
CA GLN A 176 19.50 -5.39 26.66
C GLN A 176 20.46 -4.27 26.24
N SER A 177 20.31 -3.73 25.03
CA SER A 177 21.15 -2.67 24.46
C SER A 177 20.39 -1.34 24.38
N PRO A 178 20.45 -0.46 25.41
CA PRO A 178 19.64 0.75 25.48
C PRO A 178 19.87 1.72 24.31
N ASP A 179 21.02 1.64 23.64
CA ASP A 179 21.36 2.55 22.55
C ASP A 179 20.56 2.34 21.27
N LEU A 180 19.96 1.16 21.10
CA LEU A 180 19.11 0.80 19.97
C LEU A 180 17.67 1.30 20.14
N LEU A 181 17.27 1.58 21.38
CA LEU A 181 15.91 1.93 21.74
C LEU A 181 15.60 3.41 21.47
N HIS A 182 14.30 3.71 21.37
CA HIS A 182 13.79 5.08 21.29
C HIS A 182 14.35 5.98 22.41
N VAL A 183 14.62 7.27 22.15
CA VAL A 183 15.30 8.19 23.09
C VAL A 183 14.59 8.26 24.45
N ASN A 184 13.26 8.30 24.44
CA ASN A 184 12.45 8.30 25.67
C ASN A 184 12.66 7.05 26.54
N LEU A 185 12.96 5.89 25.94
CA LEU A 185 13.18 4.63 26.65
C LEU A 185 14.55 4.57 27.32
N LYS A 186 15.54 5.34 26.85
CA LYS A 186 16.87 5.40 27.47
C LYS A 186 16.84 5.95 28.89
N LYS A 187 15.82 6.75 29.22
CA LYS A 187 15.61 7.35 30.55
C LYS A 187 14.86 6.44 31.53
N TRP A 188 14.37 5.28 31.07
CA TRP A 188 13.51 4.42 31.90
C TRP A 188 14.33 3.54 32.85
N ASP A 189 13.75 3.25 34.01
CA ASP A 189 14.31 2.29 34.95
C ASP A 189 14.32 0.87 34.35
N LYS A 190 15.26 0.04 34.83
CA LYS A 190 15.40 -1.36 34.37
C LYS A 190 14.12 -2.19 34.61
N SER A 191 13.36 -1.89 35.67
CA SER A 191 12.07 -2.55 35.95
C SER A 191 11.02 -2.24 34.88
N ASP A 192 11.00 -0.99 34.40
CA ASP A 192 10.04 -0.52 33.41
C ASP A 192 10.35 -1.06 32.02
N LEU A 193 11.65 -1.09 31.67
CA LEU A 193 12.11 -1.76 30.46
C LEU A 193 11.78 -3.26 30.48
N ARG A 194 11.91 -3.92 31.65
CA ARG A 194 11.52 -5.33 31.80
C ARG A 194 10.03 -5.54 31.59
N GLU A 195 9.18 -4.65 32.10
CA GLU A 195 7.73 -4.70 31.87
C GLU A 195 7.41 -4.57 30.37
N LEU A 196 8.01 -3.59 29.68
CA LEU A 196 7.86 -3.42 28.23
C LEU A 196 8.32 -4.66 27.46
N THR A 197 9.46 -5.23 27.86
CA THR A 197 10.03 -6.44 27.27
C THR A 197 9.06 -7.62 27.39
N LEU A 198 8.47 -7.83 28.56
CA LEU A 198 7.47 -8.88 28.78
C LEU A 198 6.23 -8.69 27.91
N ILE A 199 5.77 -7.45 27.74
CA ILE A 199 4.63 -7.14 26.86
C ILE A 199 4.96 -7.45 25.40
N MET A 200 6.18 -7.14 24.93
CA MET A 200 6.62 -7.44 23.57
C MET A 200 6.78 -8.96 23.34
N ILE A 201 7.37 -9.67 24.29
CA ILE A 201 7.63 -11.12 24.24
C ILE A 201 6.37 -11.97 24.36
N PHE A 202 5.32 -11.45 25.00
CA PHE A 202 4.06 -12.18 25.17
C PHE A 202 3.54 -12.76 23.86
N ARG A 203 3.57 -11.98 22.77
CA ARG A 203 3.08 -12.44 21.47
C ARG A 203 3.91 -13.60 20.89
N PRO A 204 5.24 -13.49 20.66
CA PRO A 204 6.00 -14.58 20.06
C PRO A 204 5.91 -15.86 20.90
N VAL A 205 5.85 -15.74 22.24
CA VAL A 205 5.66 -16.90 23.14
C VAL A 205 4.30 -17.57 22.92
N VAL A 206 3.20 -16.81 22.94
CA VAL A 206 1.86 -17.36 22.69
C VAL A 206 1.76 -17.95 21.28
N SER A 207 2.35 -17.29 20.29
CA SER A 207 2.38 -17.76 18.90
C SER A 207 3.15 -19.07 18.77
N LEU A 208 4.29 -19.21 19.46
CA LEU A 208 5.07 -20.45 19.50
C LEU A 208 4.27 -21.59 20.16
N ILE A 209 3.58 -21.31 21.27
CA ILE A 209 2.71 -22.30 21.93
C ILE A 209 1.61 -22.78 20.97
N LEU A 210 0.94 -21.86 20.28
CA LEU A 210 -0.09 -22.21 19.30
C LEU A 210 0.47 -23.04 18.14
N LEU A 211 1.69 -22.75 17.69
CA LEU A 211 2.35 -23.50 16.62
C LEU A 211 2.78 -24.91 17.06
N VAL A 212 3.26 -25.08 18.30
CA VAL A 212 3.54 -26.40 18.87
C VAL A 212 2.26 -27.22 18.99
N ILE A 213 1.17 -26.60 19.45
CA ILE A 213 -0.15 -27.22 19.51
C ILE A 213 -0.63 -27.60 18.11
N ALA A 214 -0.51 -26.71 17.12
CA ALA A 214 -0.85 -26.99 15.74
C ALA A 214 -0.07 -28.20 15.19
N GLY A 215 1.25 -28.21 15.38
CA GLY A 215 2.12 -29.31 14.97
C GLY A 215 1.75 -30.66 15.62
N ALA A 216 1.37 -30.66 16.90
CA ALA A 216 0.89 -31.86 17.58
C ALA A 216 -0.47 -32.34 17.01
N PHE A 217 -1.42 -31.43 16.78
CA PHE A 217 -2.73 -31.76 16.22
C PHE A 217 -2.69 -32.15 14.75
N CYS A 218 -1.61 -31.85 14.03
CA CYS A 218 -1.38 -32.40 12.69
C CYS A 218 -1.43 -33.94 12.66
N LEU A 219 -1.11 -34.62 13.77
CA LEU A 219 -1.20 -36.08 13.86
C LEU A 219 -2.65 -36.59 13.90
N VAL A 220 -3.59 -35.75 14.31
CA VAL A 220 -5.00 -36.09 14.49
C VAL A 220 -5.82 -35.63 13.28
N HIS A 221 -5.78 -34.33 12.97
CA HIS A 221 -6.57 -33.76 11.88
C HIS A 221 -5.96 -32.45 11.36
N PHE A 222 -5.70 -32.38 10.04
CA PHE A 222 -5.06 -31.23 9.40
C PHE A 222 -5.88 -29.93 9.56
N GLY A 223 -7.22 -30.02 9.54
CA GLY A 223 -8.10 -28.87 9.73
C GLY A 223 -8.00 -28.23 11.12
N ILE A 224 -7.71 -29.02 12.16
CA ILE A 224 -7.53 -28.49 13.53
C ILE A 224 -6.21 -27.73 13.59
N SER A 225 -5.15 -28.27 13.00
CA SER A 225 -3.86 -27.58 12.88
C SER A 225 -4.02 -26.23 12.16
N TRP A 226 -4.82 -26.18 11.09
CA TRP A 226 -5.14 -24.94 10.38
C TRP A 226 -5.89 -23.92 11.23
N ALA A 227 -6.84 -24.37 12.06
CA ALA A 227 -7.53 -23.47 12.98
C ALA A 227 -6.53 -22.78 13.92
N PHE A 228 -5.56 -23.52 14.47
CA PHE A 228 -4.52 -22.95 15.34
C PHE A 228 -3.57 -22.00 14.59
N ILE A 229 -3.18 -22.32 13.35
CA ILE A 229 -2.38 -21.39 12.53
C ILE A 229 -3.18 -20.12 12.22
N ALA A 230 -4.47 -20.25 11.91
CA ALA A 230 -5.35 -19.11 11.64
C ALA A 230 -5.52 -18.19 12.87
N LEU A 231 -5.43 -18.72 14.09
CA LEU A 231 -5.44 -17.91 15.32
C LEU A 231 -4.31 -16.87 15.36
N LEU A 232 -3.20 -17.11 14.66
CA LEU A 232 -2.09 -16.14 14.57
C LEU A 232 -2.52 -14.83 13.92
N ILE A 233 -3.44 -14.87 12.95
CA ILE A 233 -3.96 -13.67 12.26
C ILE A 233 -4.68 -12.75 13.24
N PHE A 234 -5.31 -13.31 14.29
CA PHE A 234 -6.05 -12.53 15.27
C PHE A 234 -5.16 -11.92 16.36
N MET A 235 -3.87 -12.28 16.45
CA MET A 235 -2.96 -11.79 17.48
C MET A 235 -2.87 -10.25 17.58
N PRO A 236 -2.78 -9.49 16.47
CA PRO A 236 -2.78 -8.03 16.56
C PRO A 236 -4.07 -7.46 17.16
N THR A 237 -5.21 -8.11 16.90
CA THR A 237 -6.52 -7.74 17.48
C THR A 237 -6.59 -8.07 18.95
N VAL A 238 -6.10 -9.26 19.36
CA VAL A 238 -6.00 -9.66 20.77
C VAL A 238 -5.14 -8.65 21.56
N ARG A 239 -3.99 -8.23 21.01
CA ARG A 239 -3.16 -7.19 21.63
C ARG A 239 -3.91 -5.86 21.80
N LYS A 240 -4.64 -5.43 20.77
CA LYS A 240 -5.43 -4.18 20.82
C LYS A 240 -6.55 -4.27 21.86
N PHE A 241 -7.21 -5.43 21.97
CA PHE A 241 -8.23 -5.70 22.96
C PHE A 241 -7.66 -5.69 24.38
N TYR A 242 -6.51 -6.33 24.61
CA TYR A 242 -5.76 -6.26 25.86
C TYR A 242 -5.49 -4.81 26.29
N TRP A 243 -4.95 -3.99 25.38
CA TRP A 243 -4.68 -2.57 25.66
C TRP A 243 -5.95 -1.73 25.82
N PHE A 244 -7.03 -2.07 25.14
CA PHE A 244 -8.33 -1.44 25.36
C PHE A 244 -8.85 -1.69 26.77
N ILE A 245 -8.78 -2.94 27.26
CA ILE A 245 -9.15 -3.29 28.63
C ILE A 245 -8.22 -2.60 29.64
N ARG A 246 -6.90 -2.70 29.44
CA ARG A 246 -5.90 -2.12 30.35
C ARG A 246 -6.12 -0.62 30.58
N ARG A 247 -6.41 0.13 29.50
CA ARG A 247 -6.72 1.57 29.57
C ARG A 247 -8.01 1.90 30.32
N ARG A 248 -8.97 0.97 30.41
CA ARG A 248 -10.21 1.16 31.18
C ARG A 248 -10.07 0.79 32.65
N LEU A 249 -9.22 -0.19 32.97
CA LEU A 249 -9.05 -0.68 34.34
C LEU A 249 -8.04 0.14 35.15
N VAL A 250 -6.97 0.64 34.50
CA VAL A 250 -5.91 1.38 35.18
C VAL A 250 -6.07 2.87 34.88
N LYS A 251 -6.33 3.69 35.91
CA LYS A 251 -6.23 5.15 35.78
C LYS A 251 -4.75 5.51 35.70
N VAL A 252 -4.32 5.93 34.52
CA VAL A 252 -2.92 6.21 34.24
C VAL A 252 -2.63 7.68 34.53
N GLU A 253 -1.67 7.94 35.42
CA GLU A 253 -1.18 9.29 35.74
C GLU A 253 -0.42 9.88 34.55
N LYS A 254 -0.49 11.21 34.33
CA LYS A 254 0.19 11.85 33.19
C LYS A 254 1.71 11.89 33.45
N SER A 255 2.44 10.94 32.88
CA SER A 255 3.90 10.85 32.88
C SER A 255 4.42 10.60 31.45
N GLU A 256 5.64 11.01 31.13
CA GLU A 256 6.29 10.75 29.82
C GLU A 256 6.28 9.26 29.46
N LYS A 257 6.49 8.38 30.45
CA LYS A 257 6.38 6.91 30.30
C LYS A 257 5.01 6.51 29.77
N ASN A 258 3.96 7.04 30.40
CA ASN A 258 2.59 6.69 30.10
C ASN A 258 2.14 7.24 28.75
N LEU A 259 2.67 8.38 28.31
CA LEU A 259 2.45 8.91 26.96
C LEU A 259 3.06 7.98 25.89
N PHE A 260 4.29 7.50 26.09
CA PHE A 260 4.91 6.53 25.18
C PHE A 260 4.14 5.20 25.16
N LEU A 261 3.76 4.67 26.32
CA LEU A 261 2.93 3.46 26.40
C LEU A 261 1.56 3.65 25.74
N GLU A 262 0.96 4.84 25.82
CA GLU A 262 -0.27 5.15 25.10
C GLU A 262 -0.05 5.13 23.59
N HIS A 263 1.04 5.74 23.10
CA HIS A 263 1.42 5.70 21.69
C HIS A 263 1.63 4.24 21.21
N TYR A 264 2.44 3.48 21.94
CA TYR A 264 2.68 2.05 21.68
C TYR A 264 1.38 1.23 21.70
N SER A 265 0.47 1.51 22.64
CA SER A 265 -0.82 0.81 22.76
C SER A 265 -1.76 1.06 21.58
N LYS A 266 -1.68 2.25 20.96
CA LYS A 266 -2.44 2.58 19.75
C LYS A 266 -1.94 1.75 18.57
N GLY A 267 -0.63 1.50 18.52
CA GLY A 267 0.00 0.69 17.46
C GLY A 267 -0.29 1.25 16.08
N ASN A 268 -0.33 2.58 15.96
CA ASN A 268 -0.47 3.24 14.67
C ASN A 268 0.81 3.00 13.88
N ILE A 269 0.67 2.74 12.59
CA ILE A 269 1.81 2.52 11.69
C ILE A 269 2.05 3.83 10.94
N SER A 270 3.32 4.16 10.70
CA SER A 270 3.66 5.32 9.88
C SER A 270 3.18 5.11 8.45
N LYS A 271 2.72 6.21 7.83
CA LYS A 271 2.23 6.19 6.46
C LYS A 271 3.28 5.67 5.47
N GLU A 272 4.52 6.10 5.62
CA GLU A 272 5.64 5.72 4.75
C GLU A 272 5.79 4.20 4.63
N ARG A 273 5.71 3.48 5.75
CA ARG A 273 5.83 2.01 5.78
C ARG A 273 4.72 1.32 4.99
N ILE A 274 3.52 1.90 5.00
CA ILE A 274 2.39 1.41 4.22
C ILE A 274 2.58 1.71 2.74
N GLU A 275 3.08 2.90 2.40
CA GLU A 275 3.37 3.28 1.03
C GLU A 275 4.44 2.36 0.43
N ILE A 276 5.58 2.17 1.11
CA ILE A 276 6.67 1.29 0.64
C ILE A 276 6.18 -0.16 0.46
N MET A 277 5.45 -0.71 1.44
CA MET A 277 4.87 -2.06 1.34
C MET A 277 3.92 -2.19 0.15
N SER A 278 3.05 -1.18 -0.07
CA SER A 278 2.04 -1.21 -1.12
C SER A 278 2.66 -1.02 -2.50
N ASP A 279 3.62 -0.11 -2.63
CA ASP A 279 4.36 0.16 -3.86
C ASP A 279 5.16 -1.07 -4.28
N ALA A 280 5.86 -1.71 -3.33
CA ALA A 280 6.58 -2.95 -3.59
C ALA A 280 5.62 -4.07 -4.04
N ALA A 281 4.49 -4.26 -3.37
CA ALA A 281 3.53 -5.29 -3.75
C ALA A 281 2.99 -5.07 -5.17
N ILE A 282 2.61 -3.84 -5.50
CA ILE A 282 2.08 -3.48 -6.83
C ILE A 282 3.15 -3.60 -7.91
N ALA A 283 4.39 -3.21 -7.64
CA ALA A 283 5.50 -3.39 -8.57
C ALA A 283 5.71 -4.88 -8.90
N ILE A 284 5.69 -5.75 -7.89
CA ILE A 284 5.80 -7.20 -8.10
C ILE A 284 4.60 -7.74 -8.89
N ILE A 285 3.37 -7.30 -8.59
CA ILE A 285 2.18 -7.67 -9.38
C ILE A 285 2.39 -7.31 -10.86
N ALA A 286 2.85 -6.09 -11.15
CA ALA A 286 3.11 -5.64 -12.52
C ALA A 286 4.18 -6.50 -13.22
N CYS A 287 5.22 -6.92 -12.51
CA CYS A 287 6.22 -7.87 -13.03
C CYS A 287 5.65 -9.27 -13.25
N ILE A 288 4.76 -9.75 -12.38
CA ILE A 288 4.11 -11.05 -12.52
C ILE A 288 3.28 -11.11 -13.82
N LEU A 289 2.60 -10.02 -14.20
CA LEU A 289 1.78 -9.97 -15.42
C LEU A 289 2.58 -10.28 -16.70
N ILE A 290 3.82 -9.80 -16.82
CA ILE A 290 4.64 -10.08 -18.01
C ILE A 290 5.18 -11.51 -18.02
N LEU A 291 5.29 -12.15 -16.85
CA LEU A 291 5.76 -13.54 -16.74
C LEU A 291 4.84 -14.55 -17.43
N ASP A 292 3.55 -14.25 -17.56
CA ASP A 292 2.63 -15.13 -18.30
C ASP A 292 3.02 -15.18 -19.79
N ILE A 293 3.52 -14.08 -20.36
CA ILE A 293 4.03 -14.05 -21.73
C ILE A 293 5.44 -14.64 -21.82
N THR A 294 6.33 -14.31 -20.87
CA THR A 294 7.76 -14.68 -20.97
C THR A 294 8.08 -16.11 -20.52
N VAL A 295 7.17 -16.76 -19.80
CA VAL A 295 7.37 -18.13 -19.30
C VAL A 295 6.33 -19.08 -19.89
N GLU A 296 5.05 -18.75 -19.81
CA GLU A 296 3.97 -19.69 -20.13
C GLU A 296 3.66 -19.75 -21.63
N GLU A 297 3.62 -18.60 -22.30
CA GLU A 297 3.28 -18.48 -23.73
C GLU A 297 4.49 -18.21 -24.63
N PHE A 298 5.70 -18.37 -24.11
CA PHE A 298 6.92 -18.01 -24.84
C PHE A 298 7.12 -18.91 -26.09
N PRO A 299 7.42 -18.33 -27.27
CA PRO A 299 7.59 -19.09 -28.50
C PRO A 299 8.84 -19.98 -28.43
N ASN A 300 8.63 -21.28 -28.35
CA ASN A 300 9.70 -22.27 -28.31
C ASN A 300 10.21 -22.58 -29.72
N PRO A 301 11.55 -22.60 -29.96
CA PRO A 301 12.13 -22.89 -31.28
C PRO A 301 11.59 -24.18 -31.91
N ASP A 302 11.48 -25.25 -31.13
CA ASP A 302 10.98 -26.54 -31.60
C ASP A 302 9.51 -26.50 -32.03
N LYS A 303 8.67 -25.71 -31.34
CA LYS A 303 7.26 -25.55 -31.70
C LYS A 303 7.11 -24.75 -32.99
N VAL A 304 7.89 -23.68 -33.14
CA VAL A 304 7.88 -22.84 -34.36
C VAL A 304 8.37 -23.64 -35.56
N LEU A 305 9.48 -24.36 -35.43
CA LEU A 305 10.03 -25.23 -36.49
C LEU A 305 9.06 -26.34 -36.89
N LYS A 306 8.41 -27.01 -35.92
CA LYS A 306 7.43 -28.07 -36.19
C LYS A 306 6.13 -27.55 -36.83
N SER A 307 5.74 -26.31 -36.54
CA SER A 307 4.53 -25.71 -37.11
C SER A 307 4.69 -25.32 -38.59
N GLY A 308 5.93 -25.21 -39.10
CA GLY A 308 6.21 -24.75 -40.47
C GLY A 308 5.89 -23.27 -40.71
N HIS A 309 5.47 -22.53 -39.68
CA HIS A 309 5.14 -21.11 -39.76
C HIS A 309 6.34 -20.21 -39.41
N SER A 310 6.33 -18.98 -39.93
CA SER A 310 7.35 -17.99 -39.59
C SER A 310 7.17 -17.46 -38.16
N LEU A 311 8.25 -16.99 -37.54
CA LEU A 311 8.19 -16.34 -36.22
C LEU A 311 7.19 -15.16 -36.22
N ILE A 312 7.10 -14.42 -37.32
CA ILE A 312 6.16 -13.30 -37.49
C ILE A 312 4.71 -13.78 -37.34
N TYR A 313 4.39 -14.95 -37.90
CA TYR A 313 3.06 -15.54 -37.77
C TYR A 313 2.74 -15.89 -36.31
N SER A 314 3.69 -16.53 -35.60
CA SER A 314 3.52 -16.85 -34.18
C SER A 314 3.35 -15.59 -33.33
N LEU A 315 4.16 -14.55 -33.54
CA LEU A 315 4.03 -13.28 -32.82
C LEU A 315 2.70 -12.57 -33.10
N LYS A 316 2.20 -12.64 -34.34
CA LYS A 316 0.88 -12.10 -34.68
C LYS A 316 -0.24 -12.84 -33.95
N HIS A 317 -0.09 -14.15 -33.76
CA HIS A 317 -1.05 -14.94 -32.99
C HIS A 317 -1.04 -14.58 -31.49
N MET A 318 0.07 -14.10 -30.95
CA MET A 318 0.20 -13.66 -29.54
C MET A 318 -0.39 -12.27 -29.24
N THR A 319 -1.11 -11.65 -30.19
CA THR A 319 -1.62 -10.28 -30.04
C THR A 319 -2.61 -10.15 -28.88
N SER A 320 -3.43 -11.18 -28.63
CA SER A 320 -4.45 -11.16 -27.57
C SER A 320 -3.80 -11.13 -26.18
N GLU A 321 -2.71 -11.86 -26.02
CA GLU A 321 -1.89 -11.99 -24.83
C GLU A 321 -1.22 -10.66 -24.52
N PHE A 322 -0.60 -10.02 -25.52
CA PHE A 322 -0.02 -8.68 -25.36
C PHE A 322 -1.06 -7.60 -25.01
N LEU A 323 -2.23 -7.63 -25.65
CA LEU A 323 -3.31 -6.69 -25.34
C LEU A 323 -3.87 -6.89 -23.93
N THR A 324 -4.05 -8.14 -23.51
CA THR A 324 -4.55 -8.46 -22.15
C THR A 324 -3.52 -8.10 -21.09
N PHE A 325 -2.23 -8.34 -21.35
CA PHE A 325 -1.13 -7.85 -20.51
C PHE A 325 -1.20 -6.33 -20.36
N LEU A 326 -1.24 -5.59 -21.46
CA LEU A 326 -1.29 -4.12 -21.45
C LEU A 326 -2.52 -3.61 -20.70
N ALA A 327 -3.69 -4.25 -20.92
CA ALA A 327 -4.92 -3.90 -20.26
C ALA A 327 -4.83 -4.09 -18.74
N THR A 328 -4.33 -5.25 -18.31
CA THR A 328 -4.19 -5.59 -16.89
C THR A 328 -3.14 -4.71 -16.21
N PHE A 329 -2.03 -4.42 -16.88
CA PHE A 329 -1.00 -3.50 -16.39
C PHE A 329 -1.55 -2.09 -16.17
N CYS A 330 -2.32 -1.56 -17.14
CA CYS A 330 -2.98 -0.26 -17.00
C CYS A 330 -3.96 -0.25 -15.82
N LEU A 331 -4.70 -1.33 -15.61
CA LEU A 331 -5.65 -1.46 -14.50
C LEU A 331 -4.95 -1.48 -13.13
N VAL A 332 -3.88 -2.27 -12.98
CA VAL A 332 -3.08 -2.33 -11.75
C VAL A 332 -2.44 -0.96 -11.47
N SER A 333 -1.93 -0.29 -12.50
CA SER A 333 -1.39 1.07 -12.38
C SER A 333 -2.46 2.09 -11.97
N ALA A 334 -3.69 1.93 -12.45
CA ALA A 334 -4.80 2.78 -12.04
C ALA A 334 -5.24 2.53 -10.57
N LEU A 335 -5.24 1.27 -10.13
CA LEU A 335 -5.46 0.92 -8.72
C LEU A 335 -4.39 1.52 -7.81
N TRP A 336 -3.12 1.42 -8.21
CA TRP A 336 -2.00 2.07 -7.54
C TRP A 336 -2.18 3.59 -7.45
N TYR A 337 -2.52 4.23 -8.58
CA TYR A 337 -2.72 5.68 -8.62
C TYR A 337 -3.82 6.15 -7.67
N ILE A 338 -4.93 5.40 -7.56
CA ILE A 338 -5.96 5.69 -6.55
C ILE A 338 -5.40 5.51 -5.14
N ASN A 339 -4.71 4.41 -4.86
CA ASN A 339 -4.17 4.15 -3.53
C ASN A 339 -3.18 5.25 -3.10
N HIS A 340 -2.24 5.61 -3.97
CA HIS A 340 -1.33 6.75 -3.77
C HIS A 340 -2.10 8.05 -3.47
N ALA A 341 -3.14 8.36 -4.26
CA ALA A 341 -3.94 9.55 -4.04
C ALA A 341 -4.72 9.53 -2.71
N VAL A 342 -5.21 8.37 -2.27
CA VAL A 342 -5.92 8.22 -1.00
C VAL A 342 -4.95 8.30 0.18
N LEU A 343 -3.82 7.59 0.13
CA LEU A 343 -2.79 7.61 1.17
C LEU A 343 -2.13 8.99 1.29
N HIS A 344 -2.04 9.76 0.21
CA HIS A 344 -1.57 11.15 0.26
C HIS A 344 -2.36 12.02 1.25
N LEU A 345 -3.66 11.75 1.46
CA LEU A 345 -4.51 12.48 2.41
C LEU A 345 -4.27 12.08 3.87
N VAL A 346 -3.68 10.90 4.08
CA VAL A 346 -3.47 10.30 5.39
C VAL A 346 -2.22 10.86 6.01
N GLU A 347 -2.28 11.16 7.31
CA GLU A 347 -1.13 11.53 8.13
C GLU A 347 -0.65 10.32 8.95
N THR A 348 -1.57 9.64 9.64
CA THR A 348 -1.24 8.44 10.44
C THR A 348 -2.25 7.35 10.20
N VAL A 349 -1.78 6.10 10.17
CA VAL A 349 -2.64 4.97 9.81
C VAL A 349 -3.01 4.19 11.05
N ASN A 350 -4.31 4.12 11.30
CA ASN A 350 -4.86 3.37 12.40
C ASN A 350 -5.18 1.92 11.98
N SER A 351 -5.71 1.15 12.93
CA SER A 351 -6.02 -0.27 12.71
C SER A 351 -7.09 -0.53 11.64
N ILE A 352 -8.13 0.31 11.55
CA ILE A 352 -9.23 0.09 10.60
C ILE A 352 -8.72 0.34 9.18
N MET A 353 -8.04 1.46 8.97
CA MET A 353 -7.41 1.79 7.69
C MET A 353 -6.37 0.74 7.29
N LEU A 354 -5.61 0.23 8.25
CA LEU A 354 -4.67 -0.85 8.02
C LEU A 354 -5.36 -2.11 7.47
N TYR A 355 -6.44 -2.57 8.11
CA TYR A 355 -7.19 -3.74 7.63
C TYR A 355 -7.79 -3.52 6.25
N LEU A 356 -8.31 -2.33 5.96
CA LEU A 356 -8.75 -1.97 4.62
C LEU A 356 -7.60 -2.00 3.61
N GLN A 357 -6.41 -1.53 3.98
CA GLN A 357 -5.22 -1.63 3.14
C GLN A 357 -4.82 -3.11 2.89
N LYS A 358 -4.90 -3.98 3.90
CA LYS A 358 -4.66 -5.43 3.73
C LYS A 358 -5.65 -6.03 2.72
N ILE A 359 -6.93 -5.67 2.81
CA ILE A 359 -7.97 -6.10 1.85
C ILE A 359 -7.63 -5.59 0.44
N PHE A 360 -7.34 -4.30 0.30
CA PHE A 360 -6.94 -3.71 -0.98
C PHE A 360 -5.81 -4.51 -1.63
N LEU A 361 -4.72 -4.73 -0.90
CA LEU A 361 -3.54 -5.45 -1.41
C LEU A 361 -3.84 -6.91 -1.72
N SER A 362 -4.57 -7.63 -0.86
CA SER A 362 -4.90 -9.06 -1.09
C SER A 362 -5.67 -9.29 -2.39
N PHE A 363 -6.66 -8.45 -2.68
CA PHE A 363 -7.43 -8.54 -3.92
C PHE A 363 -6.67 -7.93 -5.10
N CYS A 364 -5.85 -6.90 -4.90
CA CYS A 364 -4.97 -6.38 -5.96
C CYS A 364 -3.99 -7.45 -6.45
N CYS A 365 -3.47 -8.29 -5.54
CA CYS A 365 -2.60 -9.41 -5.87
C CYS A 365 -3.26 -10.48 -6.74
N LEU A 366 -4.60 -10.57 -6.75
CA LEU A 366 -5.35 -11.51 -7.60
C LEU A 366 -5.59 -10.98 -9.03
N THR A 367 -5.14 -9.76 -9.36
CA THR A 367 -5.30 -9.20 -10.71
C THR A 367 -4.61 -9.98 -11.83
N PRO A 368 -3.45 -10.65 -11.65
CA PRO A 368 -2.89 -11.53 -12.67
C PRO A 368 -3.81 -12.71 -13.00
N LEU A 369 -4.42 -13.32 -11.97
CA LEU A 369 -5.43 -14.36 -12.15
C LEU A 369 -6.65 -13.81 -12.92
N ALA A 370 -7.14 -12.62 -12.55
CA ALA A 370 -8.24 -11.97 -13.25
C ALA A 370 -7.92 -11.74 -14.74
N GLY A 371 -6.70 -11.29 -15.05
CA GLY A 371 -6.20 -11.13 -16.43
C GLY A 371 -6.21 -12.46 -17.19
N ASN A 372 -5.67 -13.52 -16.61
CA ASN A 372 -5.63 -14.86 -17.22
C ASN A 372 -7.05 -15.43 -17.46
N MET A 373 -7.99 -15.21 -16.54
CA MET A 373 -9.38 -15.65 -16.74
C MET A 373 -10.05 -14.92 -17.91
N VAL A 374 -9.81 -13.61 -18.04
CA VAL A 374 -10.31 -12.82 -19.19
C VAL A 374 -9.64 -13.28 -20.49
N LEU A 375 -8.33 -13.53 -20.49
CA LEU A 375 -7.58 -13.98 -21.67
C LEU A 375 -8.12 -15.30 -22.21
N HIS A 376 -8.30 -16.30 -21.34
CA HIS A 376 -8.66 -17.66 -21.77
C HIS A 376 -10.18 -17.87 -21.96
N PHE A 377 -11.03 -17.18 -21.21
CA PHE A 377 -12.48 -17.44 -21.22
C PHE A 377 -13.31 -16.24 -21.65
N GLY A 378 -12.82 -15.01 -21.45
CA GLY A 378 -13.61 -13.78 -21.59
C GLY A 378 -14.15 -13.51 -22.99
N ILE A 379 -13.58 -14.09 -24.05
CA ILE A 379 -13.89 -13.73 -25.45
C ILE A 379 -14.88 -14.72 -26.12
N HIS A 380 -15.08 -15.91 -25.56
CA HIS A 380 -15.83 -17.00 -26.19
C HIS A 380 -17.36 -16.81 -26.26
N SER A 381 -17.90 -15.75 -25.63
CA SER A 381 -19.33 -15.40 -25.64
C SER A 381 -20.29 -16.51 -25.14
N ASP A 382 -19.76 -17.42 -24.33
CA ASP A 382 -20.44 -18.54 -23.70
C ASP A 382 -20.73 -18.26 -22.21
N SER A 383 -21.26 -19.26 -21.49
CA SER A 383 -21.52 -19.14 -20.05
C SER A 383 -20.24 -18.87 -19.26
N ASP A 384 -19.12 -19.45 -19.70
CA ASP A 384 -17.83 -19.38 -19.01
C ASP A 384 -17.20 -18.00 -19.18
N SER A 385 -17.41 -17.34 -20.32
CA SER A 385 -17.07 -15.92 -20.54
C SER A 385 -17.73 -15.02 -19.50
N SER A 386 -19.04 -15.15 -19.27
CA SER A 386 -19.73 -14.33 -18.26
C SER A 386 -19.18 -14.58 -16.85
N ILE A 387 -18.87 -15.83 -16.51
CA ILE A 387 -18.32 -16.20 -15.20
C ILE A 387 -16.92 -15.62 -15.02
N ALA A 388 -16.05 -15.73 -16.03
CA ALA A 388 -14.69 -15.21 -16.00
C ALA A 388 -14.68 -13.68 -15.82
N ILE A 389 -15.48 -12.96 -16.62
CA ILE A 389 -15.59 -11.50 -16.54
C ILE A 389 -16.15 -11.07 -15.18
N ARG A 390 -17.13 -11.81 -14.64
CA ARG A 390 -17.72 -11.53 -13.33
C ARG A 390 -16.71 -11.71 -12.20
N PHE A 391 -15.95 -12.78 -12.24
CA PHE A 391 -14.93 -13.06 -11.23
C PHE A 391 -13.81 -12.01 -11.28
N ALA A 392 -13.31 -11.70 -12.48
CA ALA A 392 -12.30 -10.68 -12.70
C ALA A 392 -12.76 -9.29 -12.23
N SER A 393 -13.98 -8.88 -12.61
CA SER A 393 -14.54 -7.59 -12.19
C SER A 393 -14.83 -7.51 -10.69
N MET A 394 -15.22 -8.61 -10.03
CA MET A 394 -15.39 -8.67 -8.58
C MET A 394 -14.07 -8.52 -7.81
N ILE A 395 -12.98 -9.13 -8.28
CA ILE A 395 -11.64 -8.93 -7.69
C ILE A 395 -11.29 -7.43 -7.66
N VAL A 396 -11.45 -6.77 -8.81
CA VAL A 396 -11.16 -5.34 -8.98
C VAL A 396 -12.10 -4.48 -8.15
N PHE A 397 -13.39 -4.85 -8.08
CA PHE A 397 -14.40 -4.16 -7.28
C PHE A 397 -14.03 -4.19 -5.80
N ILE A 398 -13.73 -5.36 -5.23
CA ILE A 398 -13.38 -5.49 -3.80
C ILE A 398 -12.09 -4.73 -3.49
N SER A 399 -11.06 -4.87 -4.34
CA SER A 399 -9.80 -4.15 -4.18
C SER A 399 -10.02 -2.62 -4.17
N SER A 400 -10.68 -2.09 -5.18
CA SER A 400 -10.90 -0.65 -5.31
C SER A 400 -11.87 -0.07 -4.27
N THR A 401 -12.87 -0.85 -3.84
CA THR A 401 -13.82 -0.46 -2.80
C THR A 401 -13.12 -0.29 -1.44
N ALA A 402 -12.08 -1.07 -1.15
CA ALA A 402 -11.29 -0.88 0.07
C ALA A 402 -10.64 0.52 0.13
N ASN A 403 -10.11 1.04 -1.00
CA ASN A 403 -9.59 2.41 -1.08
C ASN A 403 -10.68 3.47 -0.87
N LEU A 404 -11.88 3.25 -1.43
CA LEU A 404 -13.03 4.11 -1.19
C LEU A 404 -13.38 4.17 0.30
N PHE A 405 -13.37 3.02 0.99
CA PHE A 405 -13.63 2.99 2.43
C PHE A 405 -12.52 3.65 3.26
N ILE A 406 -11.24 3.55 2.87
CA ILE A 406 -10.15 4.30 3.52
C ILE A 406 -10.42 5.80 3.41
N TYR A 407 -10.80 6.28 2.22
CA TYR A 407 -11.15 7.68 1.99
C TYR A 407 -12.36 8.10 2.85
N LEU A 408 -13.46 7.34 2.82
CA LEU A 408 -14.68 7.67 3.57
C LEU A 408 -14.42 7.66 5.08
N TYR A 409 -13.73 6.64 5.59
CA TYR A 409 -13.37 6.54 7.00
C TYR A 409 -12.50 7.72 7.45
N GLY A 410 -11.50 8.08 6.66
CA GLY A 410 -10.65 9.22 6.94
C GLY A 410 -11.41 10.54 7.04
N ASN A 411 -12.37 10.77 6.13
CA ASN A 411 -13.26 11.93 6.20
C ASN A 411 -14.14 11.94 7.46
N LEU A 412 -14.63 10.78 7.90
CA LEU A 412 -15.41 10.66 9.14
C LEU A 412 -14.58 10.97 10.38
N THR A 413 -13.28 10.65 10.36
CA THR A 413 -12.37 10.88 11.48
C THR A 413 -11.69 12.26 11.49
N GLY A 414 -11.77 13.01 10.39
CA GLY A 414 -11.24 14.36 10.25
C GLY A 414 -9.73 14.46 10.54
N SER A 415 -9.34 15.53 11.23
CA SER A 415 -7.95 15.90 11.58
C SER A 415 -7.24 14.92 12.52
N LYS A 416 -7.93 13.86 12.97
CA LYS A 416 -7.30 12.84 13.83
C LYS A 416 -6.30 11.97 13.07
N TYR A 417 -6.61 11.63 11.81
CA TYR A 417 -5.80 10.73 10.97
C TYR A 417 -5.52 11.30 9.58
N PHE A 418 -6.36 12.20 9.06
CA PHE A 418 -6.07 12.96 7.85
C PHE A 418 -5.33 14.24 8.21
N TYR A 419 -4.53 14.76 7.27
CA TYR A 419 -3.99 16.09 7.40
C TYR A 419 -5.12 17.13 7.54
N GLU A 420 -4.85 18.22 8.27
CA GLU A 420 -5.84 19.29 8.49
C GLU A 420 -6.41 19.85 7.18
N TRP A 421 -5.57 20.01 6.16
CA TRP A 421 -6.01 20.49 4.83
C TRP A 421 -6.88 19.49 4.06
N ALA A 422 -6.81 18.20 4.41
CA ALA A 422 -7.59 17.11 3.83
C ALA A 422 -8.87 16.81 4.63
N SER A 423 -8.98 17.32 5.86
CA SER A 423 -10.13 17.12 6.75
C SER A 423 -11.39 17.83 6.22
N PHE A 424 -12.56 17.22 6.48
CA PHE A 424 -13.86 17.78 6.09
C PHE A 424 -14.19 19.10 6.83
N GLU A 425 -13.47 19.40 7.93
CA GLU A 425 -13.57 20.68 8.64
C GLU A 425 -13.29 21.89 7.74
N HIS A 426 -12.49 21.72 6.68
CA HIS A 426 -12.16 22.77 5.72
C HIS A 426 -12.80 22.56 4.35
N TYR A 427 -13.84 21.73 4.28
CA TYR A 427 -14.50 21.34 3.02
C TYR A 427 -14.92 22.55 2.18
N TRP A 428 -15.49 23.58 2.79
CA TRP A 428 -15.95 24.77 2.07
C TRP A 428 -14.81 25.57 1.43
N LYS A 429 -13.61 25.56 2.01
CA LYS A 429 -12.43 26.23 1.43
C LYS A 429 -11.91 25.48 0.20
N ASN A 430 -11.90 24.14 0.25
CA ASN A 430 -11.31 23.28 -0.80
C ASN A 430 -12.33 22.38 -1.52
N LYS A 431 -13.59 22.79 -1.63
CA LYS A 431 -14.72 21.97 -2.11
C LYS A 431 -14.42 21.18 -3.39
N ARG A 432 -13.79 21.82 -4.38
CA ARG A 432 -13.46 21.18 -5.66
C ARG A 432 -12.45 20.04 -5.52
N GLN A 433 -11.46 20.20 -4.65
CA GLN A 433 -10.44 19.18 -4.43
C GLN A 433 -11.06 17.96 -3.73
N HIS A 434 -11.88 18.15 -2.69
CA HIS A 434 -12.59 17.05 -2.04
C HIS A 434 -13.48 16.27 -3.01
N ILE A 435 -14.26 16.97 -3.86
CA ILE A 435 -15.10 16.31 -4.88
C ILE A 435 -14.24 15.54 -5.88
N TYR A 436 -13.06 16.05 -6.24
CA TYR A 436 -12.15 15.37 -7.15
C TYR A 436 -11.49 14.12 -6.54
N TYR A 437 -11.07 14.17 -5.28
CA TYR A 437 -10.58 12.99 -4.58
C TYR A 437 -11.67 11.93 -4.40
N LEU A 438 -12.91 12.34 -4.08
CA LEU A 438 -14.06 11.44 -4.07
C LEU A 438 -14.30 10.82 -5.45
N ALA A 439 -14.29 11.62 -6.52
CA ALA A 439 -14.46 11.12 -7.89
C ALA A 439 -13.36 10.13 -8.28
N LYS A 440 -12.10 10.37 -7.89
CA LYS A 440 -11.00 9.41 -8.08
C LYS A 440 -11.24 8.10 -7.34
N ALA A 441 -11.56 8.17 -6.05
CA ALA A 441 -11.76 6.99 -5.20
C ALA A 441 -12.98 6.16 -5.65
N LEU A 442 -14.01 6.81 -6.19
CA LEU A 442 -15.23 6.15 -6.68
C LEU A 442 -15.09 5.57 -8.09
N ASN A 443 -14.08 5.98 -8.87
CA ASN A 443 -14.02 5.69 -10.30
C ASN A 443 -13.98 4.19 -10.63
N ILE A 444 -12.94 3.48 -10.17
CA ILE A 444 -12.80 2.05 -10.42
C ILE A 444 -13.90 1.21 -9.75
N PRO A 445 -14.32 1.44 -8.49
CA PRO A 445 -15.40 0.63 -7.90
C PRO A 445 -16.73 0.82 -8.65
N PHE A 446 -17.01 2.01 -9.18
CA PHE A 446 -18.19 2.26 -10.00
C PHE A 446 -18.18 1.44 -11.31
N TRP A 447 -17.09 1.52 -12.09
CA TRP A 447 -17.02 0.82 -13.37
C TRP A 447 -16.90 -0.70 -13.24
N SER A 448 -16.19 -1.19 -12.21
CA SER A 448 -16.09 -2.62 -11.93
C SER A 448 -17.42 -3.21 -11.44
N LEU A 449 -18.21 -2.46 -10.66
CA LEU A 449 -19.57 -2.85 -10.29
C LEU A 449 -20.50 -2.92 -11.50
N ILE A 450 -20.45 -1.91 -12.39
CA ILE A 450 -21.22 -1.94 -13.65
C ILE A 450 -20.82 -3.14 -14.51
N CYS A 451 -19.52 -3.43 -14.62
CA CYS A 451 -19.03 -4.59 -15.36
C CYS A 451 -19.62 -5.88 -14.77
N THR A 452 -19.53 -6.05 -13.46
CA THR A 452 -20.06 -7.21 -12.74
C THR A 452 -21.56 -7.38 -12.97
N LEU A 453 -22.35 -6.32 -12.78
CA LEU A 453 -23.79 -6.34 -12.97
C LEU A 453 -24.18 -6.59 -14.43
N GLY A 454 -23.43 -6.05 -15.39
CA GLY A 454 -23.67 -6.28 -16.81
C GLY A 454 -23.47 -7.74 -17.23
N THR A 455 -22.61 -8.50 -16.54
CA THR A 455 -22.46 -9.95 -16.78
C THR A 455 -23.66 -10.80 -16.31
N LEU A 456 -24.63 -10.21 -15.58
CA LEU A 456 -25.88 -10.88 -15.22
C LEU A 456 -26.89 -10.90 -16.38
N GLY A 457 -26.65 -10.11 -17.42
CA GLY A 457 -27.46 -10.07 -18.63
C GLY A 457 -27.13 -11.22 -19.60
N SER A 458 -27.18 -10.93 -20.91
CA SER A 458 -26.88 -11.92 -21.95
C SER A 458 -25.40 -12.33 -21.95
N HIS A 459 -25.12 -13.61 -22.14
CA HIS A 459 -23.76 -14.15 -22.31
C HIS A 459 -23.03 -13.48 -23.49
N SER A 460 -23.73 -13.29 -24.61
CA SER A 460 -23.20 -12.60 -25.79
C SER A 460 -22.87 -11.12 -25.56
N ALA A 461 -23.50 -10.47 -24.58
CA ALA A 461 -23.26 -9.06 -24.26
C ALA A 461 -22.08 -8.86 -23.30
N SER A 462 -21.68 -9.90 -22.56
CA SER A 462 -20.69 -9.81 -21.48
C SER A 462 -19.31 -9.29 -21.94
N PRO A 463 -18.75 -9.75 -23.08
CA PRO A 463 -17.46 -9.24 -23.56
C PRO A 463 -17.52 -7.75 -23.94
N TYR A 464 -18.64 -7.30 -24.52
CA TYR A 464 -18.82 -5.88 -24.88
C TYR A 464 -18.91 -4.98 -23.65
N VAL A 465 -19.59 -5.43 -22.59
CA VAL A 465 -19.62 -4.73 -21.30
C VAL A 465 -18.21 -4.59 -20.73
N LEU A 466 -17.40 -5.64 -20.78
CA LEU A 466 -16.01 -5.59 -20.36
C LEU A 466 -15.23 -4.51 -21.13
N TYR A 467 -15.28 -4.51 -22.46
CA TYR A 467 -14.55 -3.54 -23.28
C TYR A 467 -14.99 -2.09 -23.01
N ILE A 468 -16.30 -1.86 -22.89
CA ILE A 468 -16.85 -0.53 -22.61
C ILE A 468 -16.39 -0.03 -21.23
N THR A 469 -16.55 -0.85 -20.19
CA THR A 469 -16.19 -0.45 -18.82
C THR A 469 -14.69 -0.26 -18.66
N PHE A 470 -13.88 -1.09 -19.33
CA PHE A 470 -12.43 -0.97 -19.35
C PHE A 470 -11.98 0.35 -20.00
N LEU A 471 -12.56 0.74 -21.14
CA LEU A 471 -12.23 2.00 -21.81
C LEU A 471 -12.80 3.23 -21.09
N ALA A 472 -13.98 3.10 -20.48
CA ALA A 472 -14.66 4.20 -19.80
C ALA A 472 -13.96 4.63 -18.50
N SER A 473 -13.35 3.68 -17.78
CA SER A 473 -12.61 3.95 -16.53
C SER A 473 -11.46 4.97 -16.65
N PRO A 474 -10.51 4.85 -17.60
CA PRO A 474 -9.51 5.90 -17.81
C PRO A 474 -10.13 7.19 -18.36
N CYS A 475 -11.13 7.10 -19.25
CA CYS A 475 -11.81 8.28 -19.78
C CYS A 475 -12.46 9.13 -18.67
N SER A 476 -13.09 8.51 -17.68
CA SER A 476 -13.70 9.20 -16.53
C SER A 476 -12.66 9.82 -15.59
N PHE A 477 -11.45 9.28 -15.48
CA PHE A 477 -10.34 9.97 -14.79
C PHE A 477 -10.00 11.31 -15.44
N PHE A 478 -9.83 11.32 -16.76
CA PHE A 478 -9.52 12.55 -17.49
C PHE A 478 -10.69 13.53 -17.46
N ALA A 479 -11.92 13.05 -17.66
CA ALA A 479 -13.13 13.88 -17.59
C ALA A 479 -13.30 14.52 -16.20
N SER A 480 -13.16 13.75 -15.12
CA SER A 480 -13.28 14.28 -13.76
C SER A 480 -12.22 15.35 -13.45
N LYS A 481 -10.97 15.16 -13.92
CA LYS A 481 -9.91 16.18 -13.79
C LYS A 481 -10.25 17.45 -14.56
N LEU A 482 -10.70 17.33 -15.81
CA LEU A 482 -11.05 18.49 -16.65
C LEU A 482 -12.20 19.30 -16.06
N ILE A 483 -13.26 18.62 -15.62
CA ILE A 483 -14.47 19.24 -15.06
C ILE A 483 -14.17 19.89 -13.71
N LEU A 484 -13.53 19.16 -12.78
CA LEU A 484 -13.41 19.60 -11.39
C LEU A 484 -12.22 20.54 -11.17
N MET A 485 -11.09 20.31 -11.86
CA MET A 485 -9.90 21.16 -11.74
C MET A 485 -9.87 22.33 -12.73
N ASN A 486 -10.90 22.45 -13.57
CA ASN A 486 -11.24 23.67 -14.31
C ASN A 486 -10.10 24.19 -15.21
N HIS A 487 -9.33 23.28 -15.83
CA HIS A 487 -8.39 23.65 -16.88
C HIS A 487 -9.12 24.36 -18.03
N VAL A 488 -10.33 23.93 -18.38
CA VAL A 488 -11.16 24.56 -19.42
C VAL A 488 -11.56 25.99 -19.04
N GLY A 489 -11.92 26.25 -17.78
CA GLY A 489 -12.29 27.59 -17.30
C GLY A 489 -11.11 28.56 -17.15
N LYS A 490 -9.90 28.05 -16.84
CA LYS A 490 -8.65 28.84 -16.82
C LYS A 490 -8.18 29.16 -18.24
N THR A 491 -8.18 28.18 -19.15
CA THR A 491 -7.85 28.39 -20.58
C THR A 491 -8.85 29.33 -21.24
N GLY A 492 -10.15 29.18 -21.00
CA GLY A 492 -11.18 30.09 -21.49
C GLY A 492 -11.07 31.52 -20.93
N ARG A 493 -10.72 31.68 -19.64
CA ARG A 493 -10.43 33.00 -19.05
C ARG A 493 -9.16 33.62 -19.61
N ASN A 494 -8.10 32.86 -19.81
CA ASN A 494 -6.87 33.34 -20.43
C ASN A 494 -7.11 33.75 -21.88
N LEU A 495 -7.82 32.93 -22.66
CA LEU A 495 -8.19 33.25 -24.03
C LEU A 495 -9.08 34.50 -24.11
N ARG A 496 -10.08 34.63 -23.22
CA ARG A 496 -10.94 35.83 -23.13
C ARG A 496 -10.16 37.07 -22.71
N LYS A 497 -9.19 36.95 -21.79
CA LYS A 497 -8.26 38.03 -21.43
C LYS A 497 -7.39 38.43 -22.63
N THR A 498 -6.86 37.48 -23.39
CA THR A 498 -6.08 37.76 -24.61
C THR A 498 -6.92 38.45 -25.69
N ILE A 499 -8.18 38.03 -25.88
CA ILE A 499 -9.11 38.65 -26.83
C ILE A 499 -9.50 40.08 -26.38
N LEU A 500 -9.76 40.29 -25.09
CA LEU A 500 -10.04 41.62 -24.53
C LEU A 500 -8.83 42.56 -24.64
N ARG A 501 -7.62 42.04 -24.40
CA ARG A 501 -6.35 42.79 -24.55
C ARG A 501 -6.06 43.15 -26.01
N ARG A 502 -6.40 42.27 -26.97
CA ARG A 502 -6.40 42.61 -28.40
C ARG A 502 -7.44 43.67 -28.75
N LYS A 503 -8.65 43.61 -28.17
CA LYS A 503 -9.69 44.64 -28.39
C LYS A 503 -9.32 46.00 -27.80
N SER A 504 -8.61 46.06 -26.66
CA SER A 504 -8.13 47.33 -26.09
C SER A 504 -6.99 47.94 -26.93
N LEU A 505 -6.06 47.12 -27.42
CA LEU A 505 -4.98 47.56 -28.32
C LEU A 505 -5.49 48.08 -29.68
N ILE A 506 -6.64 47.59 -30.16
CA ILE A 506 -7.28 48.11 -31.38
C ILE A 506 -7.99 49.46 -31.13
N LYS A 507 -8.38 49.74 -29.87
CA LYS A 507 -9.05 50.98 -29.47
C LYS A 507 -8.08 52.12 -29.16
N GLU A 508 -6.85 51.82 -28.78
CA GLU A 508 -5.75 52.77 -28.55
C GLU A 508 -4.82 52.88 -29.77
N LYS A 509 -5.35 53.29 -30.93
CA LYS A 509 -4.49 53.89 -31.97
C LYS A 509 -4.43 55.40 -31.74
N PRO A 510 -3.29 55.99 -31.34
CA PRO A 510 -3.11 57.42 -31.42
C PRO A 510 -2.75 57.84 -32.86
N VAL A 511 -3.27 59.01 -33.22
CA VAL A 511 -3.01 59.80 -34.44
C VAL A 511 -1.49 60.07 -34.58
N PRO A 512 -0.88 60.06 -35.78
CA PRO A 512 0.55 60.27 -35.92
C PRO A 512 0.89 61.76 -35.76
N ALA A 513 1.88 62.06 -34.93
CA ALA A 513 2.54 63.37 -34.89
C ALA A 513 4.02 63.18 -35.22
N ASN A 514 4.46 64.05 -36.13
CA ASN A 514 5.72 64.11 -36.86
C ASN A 514 6.95 64.47 -35.99
N ASN A 515 8.12 64.09 -36.55
CA ASN A 515 9.45 64.71 -36.43
C ASN A 515 10.15 64.61 -35.07
N GLU A 516 11.48 64.54 -34.93
CA GLU A 516 12.65 64.31 -35.79
C GLU A 516 13.81 64.13 -34.79
N ASN A 517 14.80 63.31 -35.16
CA ASN A 517 16.20 63.34 -34.71
C ASN A 517 16.54 63.21 -33.21
N GLU A 518 17.09 62.05 -32.82
CA GLU A 518 18.51 61.99 -32.45
C GLU A 518 19.07 60.55 -32.46
N LEU A 519 20.37 60.45 -32.71
CA LEU A 519 21.08 59.39 -33.40
C LEU A 519 21.90 58.51 -32.42
N ILE A 520 21.59 57.21 -32.39
CA ILE A 520 22.47 56.01 -32.33
C ILE A 520 23.73 55.99 -31.42
N SER A 521 23.83 54.96 -30.56
CA SER A 521 25.02 54.07 -30.54
C SER A 521 24.64 52.61 -30.15
N PRO A 522 25.18 51.55 -30.79
CA PRO A 522 24.73 50.17 -30.60
C PRO A 522 25.76 49.31 -29.85
N ILE A 523 25.70 49.21 -28.51
CA ILE A 523 26.54 48.26 -27.70
C ILE A 523 25.75 47.59 -26.55
N ASP A 524 24.43 47.37 -26.66
CA ASP A 524 23.69 46.58 -25.63
C ASP A 524 22.82 45.45 -26.20
N MET A 525 23.03 45.08 -27.47
CA MET A 525 22.57 43.78 -27.97
C MET A 525 23.62 42.73 -27.62
N ILE A 526 23.40 42.03 -26.50
CA ILE A 526 23.73 40.60 -26.19
C ILE A 526 23.85 40.47 -24.65
N THR A 527 22.76 40.67 -23.90
CA THR A 527 22.63 40.19 -22.51
C THR A 527 21.18 39.99 -22.03
N THR A 528 20.19 40.04 -22.92
CA THR A 528 18.77 39.90 -22.54
C THR A 528 18.00 38.97 -23.47
N SER A 529 18.56 37.81 -23.77
CA SER A 529 17.82 36.73 -24.45
C SER A 529 18.28 35.35 -24.02
N LEU A 530 18.19 35.03 -22.72
CA LEU A 530 18.19 33.65 -22.20
C LEU A 530 17.77 33.64 -20.72
N GLU A 531 16.57 34.13 -20.42
CA GLU A 531 15.86 33.75 -19.18
C GLU A 531 14.52 33.14 -19.56
N THR A 532 14.51 31.82 -19.64
CA THR A 532 13.32 30.98 -19.57
C THR A 532 12.61 31.24 -18.24
N ARG A 533 11.51 31.99 -18.26
CA ARG A 533 10.58 32.12 -17.14
C ARG A 533 9.95 30.75 -16.82
N TYR A 534 10.38 30.15 -15.72
CA TYR A 534 9.62 29.17 -14.96
C TYR A 534 8.48 29.88 -14.19
N PRO A 535 7.24 29.37 -14.17
CA PRO A 535 6.18 29.94 -13.34
C PRO A 535 6.26 29.42 -11.89
N GLU A 536 6.67 30.33 -11.00
CA GLU A 536 6.26 30.52 -9.59
C GLU A 536 6.22 29.31 -8.64
N SER A 537 7.33 29.14 -7.91
CA SER A 537 7.39 28.51 -6.59
C SER A 537 6.73 29.40 -5.53
N TYR A 538 5.84 28.81 -4.74
CA TYR A 538 5.23 29.40 -3.55
C TYR A 538 6.30 29.79 -2.52
N THR A 539 6.44 31.08 -2.22
CA THR A 539 7.21 31.58 -1.07
C THR A 539 6.31 31.68 0.15
N MET A 540 6.59 30.86 1.17
CA MET A 540 6.05 31.00 2.52
C MET A 540 6.65 32.26 3.17
N LYS A 541 5.81 33.25 3.50
CA LYS A 541 6.20 34.36 4.37
C LYS A 541 6.32 33.85 5.81
N ASN A 542 7.53 33.86 6.34
CA ASN A 542 7.78 33.82 7.78
C ASN A 542 7.48 35.21 8.35
N GLU A 543 6.35 35.36 9.02
CA GLU A 543 6.11 36.46 9.95
C GLU A 543 6.38 35.91 11.36
N ASN A 544 7.51 36.30 11.95
CA ASN A 544 7.72 36.59 13.38
C ASN A 544 9.21 36.55 13.72
N PHE A 545 9.87 37.71 13.67
CA PHE A 545 10.99 38.07 14.54
C PHE A 545 10.94 39.57 14.77
N ASN A 546 10.55 39.95 16.00
CA ASN A 546 11.04 41.15 16.68
C ASN A 546 11.89 40.65 17.85
#